data_AF-A0A5C8Z397-F1
#
_entry.id   AF-A0A5C8Z397-F1
#
_cell.length_a   1.000
_cell.length_b   1.000
_cell.length_c   1.000
_cell.angle_alpha   90.00
_cell.angle_beta   90.00
_cell.angle_gamma   90.00
#
_symmetry.space_group_name_H-M   'P 1'
#
loop_
_entity.id
_entity.type
_entity.pdbx_description
1 polymer ?
#
loop_
_entity_poly.entity_id
_entity_poly.type
_entity_poly.pdbx_seq_one_letter_code
_entity_poly.pdbx_strand_id
1 'polypeptide(L)'
;MDPETPPTGAALRAEELLDLVNGHPENVDASLPELAALLDATHDDGDDDALALTVCALGFAHDDRATALVPMTADPVADVRDWACFALGLQEADDPATRDALAVRLDDPHLDTRCEALRALAATGDVRALDALVLALSGPEPVTVTQLQLEAAAALADPSLVEPLEPLEPLERLARGWADDADEFTDAVDLALRRCRPEAATAAAAVEARLREVAVDARRRGVPHGELHGSWPSTRVVDVDGAGEPVAHQVPSRLWWVDDDPARAELSQLLGTSVLPGQPGDPPRATPGRSVTGR
;
A
#
# COMPACT_ATOMS: atom_id res chain seq x y z
N MET A 1 4.28 -35.23 4.26
CA MET A 1 4.09 -34.85 2.85
C MET A 1 2.85 -35.56 2.39
N ASP A 2 1.70 -34.93 2.62
CA ASP A 2 0.50 -35.33 1.89
C ASP A 2 0.74 -35.04 0.40
N PRO A 3 0.30 -35.92 -0.50
CA PRO A 3 0.36 -35.64 -1.93
C PRO A 3 -0.60 -34.49 -2.22
N GLU A 4 -0.08 -33.35 -2.70
CA GLU A 4 -0.91 -32.24 -3.17
C GLU A 4 -1.99 -32.76 -4.13
N THR A 5 -3.24 -32.49 -3.78
CA THR A 5 -4.39 -32.71 -4.66
C THR A 5 -4.15 -31.93 -5.96
N PRO A 6 -4.36 -32.52 -7.15
CA PRO A 6 -4.19 -31.79 -8.40
C PRO A 6 -5.12 -30.56 -8.42
N PRO A 7 -4.68 -29.42 -8.98
CA PRO A 7 -5.47 -28.19 -8.98
C PRO A 7 -6.80 -28.42 -9.68
N THR A 8 -7.87 -27.85 -9.11
CA THR A 8 -9.21 -27.94 -9.70
C THR A 8 -9.29 -27.11 -10.99
N GLY A 9 -10.35 -27.33 -11.79
CA GLY A 9 -10.59 -26.51 -12.97
C GLY A 9 -10.79 -25.03 -12.63
N ALA A 10 -11.31 -24.73 -11.44
CA ALA A 10 -11.46 -23.36 -10.95
C ALA A 10 -10.11 -22.74 -10.59
N ALA A 11 -9.24 -23.46 -9.88
CA ALA A 11 -7.89 -22.99 -9.55
C ALA A 11 -7.06 -22.69 -10.81
N LEU A 12 -7.08 -23.59 -11.79
CA LEU A 12 -6.40 -23.37 -13.07
C LEU A 12 -6.95 -22.15 -13.81
N ARG A 13 -8.27 -21.94 -13.77
CA ARG A 13 -8.88 -20.79 -14.43
C ARG A 13 -8.55 -19.47 -13.72
N ALA A 14 -8.50 -19.47 -12.39
CA ALA A 14 -8.07 -18.33 -11.61
C ALA A 14 -6.61 -17.96 -11.91
N GLU A 15 -5.72 -18.95 -12.05
CA GLU A 15 -4.32 -18.74 -12.45
C GLU A 15 -4.20 -18.13 -13.85
N GLU A 16 -4.95 -18.64 -14.84
CA GLU A 16 -4.99 -18.06 -16.18
C GLU A 16 -5.47 -16.60 -16.18
N LEU A 17 -6.48 -16.28 -15.36
CA LEU A 17 -6.99 -14.92 -15.24
C LEU A 17 -6.03 -14.00 -14.49
N LEU A 18 -5.33 -14.51 -13.48
CA LEU A 18 -4.26 -13.79 -12.79
C LEU A 18 -3.18 -13.35 -13.79
N ASP A 19 -2.69 -14.27 -14.63
CA ASP A 19 -1.70 -13.97 -15.67
C ASP A 19 -2.20 -12.93 -16.68
N LEU A 20 -3.51 -12.93 -16.96
CA LEU A 20 -4.13 -11.98 -17.88
C LEU A 20 -4.25 -10.57 -17.30
N VAL A 21 -4.44 -10.42 -15.98
CA VAL A 21 -4.65 -9.10 -15.36
C VAL A 21 -3.39 -8.51 -14.74
N ASN A 22 -2.48 -9.35 -14.26
CA ASN A 22 -1.27 -8.90 -13.57
C ASN A 22 -0.32 -8.17 -14.53
N GLY A 23 -0.19 -6.85 -14.36
CA GLY A 23 0.63 -6.00 -15.22
C GLY A 23 0.01 -5.70 -16.60
N HIS A 24 -1.26 -6.06 -16.80
CA HIS A 24 -1.98 -5.99 -18.07
C HIS A 24 -3.35 -5.31 -17.92
N PRO A 25 -3.39 -3.99 -17.64
CA PRO A 25 -4.63 -3.25 -17.40
C PRO A 25 -5.63 -3.31 -18.57
N GLU A 26 -5.14 -3.51 -19.80
CA GLU A 26 -5.97 -3.68 -21.00
C GLU A 26 -6.90 -4.90 -20.96
N ASN A 27 -6.60 -5.90 -20.12
CA ASN A 27 -7.38 -7.13 -20.01
C ASN A 27 -8.33 -7.13 -18.82
N VAL A 28 -8.20 -6.16 -17.89
CA VAL A 28 -8.93 -6.12 -16.62
C VAL A 28 -10.44 -6.06 -16.85
N ASP A 29 -10.91 -5.11 -17.66
CA ASP A 29 -12.36 -4.95 -17.92
C ASP A 29 -13.02 -6.18 -18.53
N ALA A 30 -12.29 -6.90 -19.39
CA ALA A 30 -12.78 -8.13 -20.01
C ALA A 30 -12.78 -9.32 -19.04
N SER A 31 -11.86 -9.33 -18.08
CA SER A 31 -11.62 -10.46 -17.15
C SER A 31 -12.42 -10.35 -15.86
N LEU A 32 -12.76 -9.13 -15.41
CA LEU A 32 -13.43 -8.88 -14.14
C LEU A 32 -14.79 -9.57 -13.97
N PRO A 33 -15.68 -9.63 -14.97
CA PRO A 33 -16.94 -10.36 -14.83
C PRO A 33 -16.74 -11.85 -14.55
N GLU A 34 -15.69 -12.45 -15.11
CA GLU A 34 -15.37 -13.86 -14.88
C GLU A 34 -14.71 -14.08 -13.52
N LEU A 35 -13.79 -13.20 -13.11
CA LEU A 35 -13.21 -13.24 -11.77
C LEU A 35 -14.29 -13.10 -10.68
N ALA A 36 -15.27 -12.22 -10.87
CA ALA A 36 -16.41 -12.10 -9.95
C ALA A 36 -17.25 -13.38 -9.90
N ALA A 37 -17.52 -14.01 -11.05
CA ALA A 37 -18.26 -15.28 -11.10
C ALA A 37 -17.47 -16.44 -10.44
N LEU A 38 -16.15 -16.47 -10.60
CA LEU A 38 -15.28 -17.44 -9.93
C LEU A 38 -15.24 -17.22 -8.43
N LEU A 39 -15.26 -15.96 -7.96
CA LEU A 39 -15.26 -15.65 -6.54
C LEU A 39 -16.50 -16.28 -5.86
N ASP A 40 -17.68 -16.06 -6.45
CA ASP A 40 -18.93 -16.63 -5.94
C ASP A 40 -18.90 -18.18 -5.98
N ALA A 41 -18.45 -18.76 -7.10
CA ALA A 41 -18.45 -20.21 -7.28
C ALA A 41 -17.46 -20.94 -6.35
N THR A 42 -16.24 -20.42 -6.21
CA THR A 42 -15.19 -21.03 -5.37
C THR A 42 -15.52 -20.91 -3.88
N HIS A 43 -16.20 -19.83 -3.48
CA HIS A 43 -16.71 -19.69 -2.13
C HIS A 43 -17.82 -20.69 -1.81
N ASP A 44 -18.76 -20.92 -2.73
CA ASP A 44 -19.87 -21.86 -2.54
C ASP A 44 -19.42 -23.33 -2.54
N ASP A 45 -18.44 -23.69 -3.38
CA ASP A 45 -17.94 -25.05 -3.52
C ASP A 45 -16.95 -25.46 -2.41
N GLY A 46 -16.45 -24.50 -1.61
CA GLY A 46 -15.48 -24.72 -0.53
C GLY A 46 -14.09 -25.11 -1.03
N ASP A 47 -13.72 -24.67 -2.23
CA ASP A 47 -12.40 -24.86 -2.82
C ASP A 47 -11.48 -23.70 -2.39
N ASP A 48 -10.91 -23.85 -1.20
CA ASP A 48 -10.11 -22.80 -0.53
C ASP A 48 -8.92 -22.32 -1.38
N ASP A 49 -8.25 -23.23 -2.10
CA ASP A 49 -7.11 -22.92 -2.97
C ASP A 49 -7.55 -22.08 -4.18
N ALA A 50 -8.65 -22.48 -4.82
CA ALA A 50 -9.21 -21.73 -5.94
C ALA A 50 -9.77 -20.37 -5.51
N LEU A 51 -10.37 -20.29 -4.31
CA LEU A 51 -10.85 -19.04 -3.73
C LEU A 51 -9.69 -18.08 -3.46
N ALA A 52 -8.63 -18.55 -2.82
CA ALA A 52 -7.43 -17.74 -2.54
C ALA A 52 -6.79 -17.22 -3.84
N LEU A 53 -6.65 -18.05 -4.87
CA LEU A 53 -6.14 -17.63 -6.18
C LEU A 53 -7.06 -16.61 -6.85
N THR A 54 -8.37 -16.77 -6.74
CA THR A 54 -9.34 -15.83 -7.32
C THR A 54 -9.28 -14.47 -6.63
N VAL A 55 -9.20 -14.44 -5.29
CA VAL A 55 -9.01 -13.21 -4.50
C VAL A 55 -7.68 -12.54 -4.85
N CYS A 56 -6.61 -13.32 -5.01
CA CYS A 56 -5.31 -12.84 -5.48
C CYS A 56 -5.42 -12.17 -6.86
N ALA A 57 -6.04 -12.85 -7.84
CA ALA A 57 -6.26 -12.31 -9.19
C ALA A 57 -7.07 -11.00 -9.17
N LEU A 58 -8.12 -10.92 -8.35
CA LEU A 58 -8.89 -9.68 -8.16
C LEU A 58 -8.04 -8.55 -7.57
N GLY A 59 -7.09 -8.86 -6.68
CA GLY A 59 -6.13 -7.88 -6.17
C GLY A 59 -5.23 -7.30 -7.26
N PHE A 60 -4.68 -8.15 -8.12
CA PHE A 60 -3.82 -7.73 -9.23
C PHE A 60 -4.57 -7.10 -10.41
N ALA A 61 -5.91 -7.15 -10.41
CA ALA A 61 -6.72 -6.46 -11.42
C ALA A 61 -6.68 -4.93 -11.26
N HIS A 62 -6.21 -4.40 -10.14
CA HIS A 62 -6.09 -2.95 -9.90
C HIS A 62 -7.36 -2.14 -10.16
N ASP A 63 -8.50 -2.65 -9.69
CA ASP A 63 -9.81 -2.05 -9.92
C ASP A 63 -10.49 -1.67 -8.60
N ASP A 64 -11.13 -0.49 -8.58
CA ASP A 64 -11.83 0.07 -7.42
C ASP A 64 -12.98 -0.82 -6.89
N ARG A 65 -13.44 -1.79 -7.69
CA ARG A 65 -14.38 -2.85 -7.26
C ARG A 65 -13.75 -3.83 -6.26
N ALA A 66 -12.46 -3.72 -5.94
CA ALA A 66 -11.80 -4.50 -4.89
C ALA A 66 -12.44 -4.35 -3.50
N THR A 67 -13.27 -3.33 -3.26
CA THR A 67 -14.15 -3.27 -2.07
C THR A 67 -15.07 -4.50 -1.94
N ALA A 68 -15.34 -5.21 -3.04
CA ALA A 68 -16.00 -6.52 -3.02
C ALA A 68 -15.23 -7.60 -2.24
N LEU A 69 -13.93 -7.40 -1.98
CA LEU A 69 -13.09 -8.29 -1.18
C LEU A 69 -13.17 -8.04 0.33
N VAL A 70 -13.85 -6.97 0.78
CA VAL A 70 -14.03 -6.70 2.22
C VAL A 70 -14.59 -7.91 2.99
N PRO A 71 -15.62 -8.63 2.50
CA PRO A 71 -16.10 -9.85 3.16
C PRO A 71 -15.03 -10.96 3.27
N MET A 72 -14.13 -11.07 2.29
CA MET A 72 -13.07 -12.09 2.26
C MET A 72 -12.01 -11.86 3.35
N THR A 73 -11.90 -10.64 3.89
CA THR A 73 -11.05 -10.40 5.08
C THR A 73 -11.53 -11.17 6.32
N ALA A 74 -12.76 -11.70 6.34
CA ALA A 74 -13.30 -12.47 7.46
C ALA A 74 -13.38 -13.98 7.17
N ASP A 75 -12.80 -14.43 6.06
CA ASP A 75 -12.85 -15.83 5.64
C ASP A 75 -12.14 -16.76 6.65
N PRO A 76 -12.65 -18.00 6.90
CA PRO A 76 -11.97 -18.95 7.79
C PRO A 76 -10.55 -19.32 7.33
N VAL A 77 -10.26 -19.28 6.03
CA VAL A 77 -8.98 -19.64 5.43
C VAL A 77 -8.00 -18.48 5.55
N ALA A 78 -6.81 -18.76 6.10
CA ALA A 78 -5.79 -17.74 6.32
C ALA A 78 -5.32 -17.07 5.02
N ASP A 79 -5.08 -17.87 3.97
CA ASP A 79 -4.59 -17.38 2.68
C ASP A 79 -5.62 -16.46 1.99
N VAL A 80 -6.92 -16.78 2.12
CA VAL A 80 -8.00 -15.91 1.59
C VAL A 80 -8.00 -14.56 2.32
N ARG A 81 -7.90 -14.56 3.66
CA ARG A 81 -7.83 -13.30 4.43
C ARG A 81 -6.58 -12.49 4.09
N ASP A 82 -5.45 -13.17 3.95
CA ASP A 82 -4.17 -12.56 3.58
C ASP A 82 -4.27 -11.86 2.23
N TRP A 83 -4.68 -12.58 1.17
CA TRP A 83 -4.86 -12.00 -0.16
C TRP A 83 -5.90 -10.89 -0.19
N ALA A 84 -6.98 -11.00 0.58
CA ALA A 84 -7.97 -9.93 0.68
C ALA A 84 -7.38 -8.66 1.30
N CYS A 85 -6.59 -8.77 2.39
CA CYS A 85 -5.92 -7.63 3.01
C CYS A 85 -4.86 -7.01 2.09
N PHE A 86 -4.06 -7.86 1.42
CA PHE A 86 -3.08 -7.43 0.43
C PHE A 86 -3.75 -6.64 -0.71
N ALA A 87 -4.82 -7.19 -1.29
CA ALA A 87 -5.56 -6.58 -2.39
C ALA A 87 -6.15 -5.22 -2.01
N LEU A 88 -6.81 -5.12 -0.84
CA LEU A 88 -7.35 -3.86 -0.35
C LEU A 88 -6.26 -2.82 -0.09
N GLY A 89 -5.11 -3.24 0.43
CA GLY A 89 -3.94 -2.37 0.61
C GLY A 89 -3.31 -1.92 -0.72
N LEU A 90 -3.27 -2.80 -1.72
CA LEU A 90 -2.74 -2.50 -3.06
C LEU A 90 -3.58 -1.46 -3.80
N GLN A 91 -4.90 -1.45 -3.57
CA GLN A 91 -5.81 -0.44 -4.11
C GLN A 91 -5.90 0.83 -3.23
N GLU A 92 -5.20 0.87 -2.10
CA GLU A 92 -5.31 1.95 -1.12
C GLU A 92 -6.77 2.25 -0.72
N ALA A 93 -7.60 1.20 -0.62
CA ALA A 93 -9.02 1.34 -0.38
C ALA A 93 -9.28 2.01 0.98
N ASP A 94 -9.88 3.20 0.95
CA ASP A 94 -9.91 4.13 2.08
C ASP A 94 -11.31 4.48 2.60
N ASP A 95 -12.30 3.61 2.36
CA ASP A 95 -13.64 3.79 2.90
C ASP A 95 -13.74 3.25 4.36
N PRO A 96 -14.71 3.75 5.16
CA PRO A 96 -14.84 3.32 6.55
C PRO A 96 -15.03 1.81 6.74
N ALA A 97 -15.75 1.13 5.84
CA ALA A 97 -16.00 -0.30 5.98
C ALA A 97 -14.72 -1.11 5.74
N THR A 98 -13.92 -0.72 4.74
CA THR A 98 -12.61 -1.31 4.49
C THR A 98 -11.66 -1.11 5.66
N ARG A 99 -11.55 0.13 6.17
CA ARG A 99 -10.70 0.44 7.33
C ARG A 99 -11.08 -0.38 8.56
N ASP A 100 -12.37 -0.51 8.84
CA ASP A 100 -12.85 -1.31 9.98
C ASP A 100 -12.57 -2.80 9.80
N ALA A 101 -12.76 -3.34 8.60
CA ALA A 101 -12.47 -4.74 8.30
C ALA A 101 -10.96 -5.08 8.44
N LEU A 102 -10.10 -4.20 7.93
CA LEU A 102 -8.64 -4.31 8.10
C LEU A 102 -8.23 -4.15 9.56
N ALA A 103 -8.86 -3.24 10.32
CA ALA A 103 -8.53 -3.03 11.72
C ALA A 103 -8.78 -4.29 12.58
N VAL A 104 -9.83 -5.06 12.28
CA VAL A 104 -10.07 -6.35 12.95
C VAL A 104 -8.91 -7.34 12.70
N ARG A 105 -8.23 -7.24 11.56
CA ARG A 105 -7.11 -8.12 11.19
C ARG A 105 -5.78 -7.75 11.83
N LEU A 106 -5.68 -6.60 12.51
CA LEU A 106 -4.48 -6.25 13.29
C LEU A 106 -4.18 -7.24 14.42
N ASP A 107 -5.18 -8.01 14.85
CA ASP A 107 -5.07 -9.09 15.84
C ASP A 107 -5.25 -10.49 15.23
N ASP A 108 -5.10 -10.65 13.91
CA ASP A 108 -5.31 -11.94 13.24
C ASP A 108 -4.32 -13.01 13.75
N PRO A 109 -4.76 -14.27 13.97
CA PRO A 109 -3.84 -15.35 14.35
C PRO A 109 -2.78 -15.65 13.28
N HIS A 110 -3.07 -15.38 12.01
CA HIS A 110 -2.12 -15.55 10.92
C HIS A 110 -1.23 -14.31 10.76
N LEU A 111 0.10 -14.52 10.78
CA LEU A 111 1.08 -13.42 10.76
C LEU A 111 0.99 -12.58 9.48
N ASP A 112 0.93 -13.22 8.31
CA ASP A 112 0.93 -12.50 7.02
C ASP A 112 -0.32 -11.63 6.90
N THR A 113 -1.50 -12.18 7.23
CA THR A 113 -2.77 -11.45 7.23
C THR A 113 -2.71 -10.22 8.15
N ARG A 114 -2.12 -10.37 9.34
CA ARG A 114 -1.94 -9.26 10.28
C ARG A 114 -1.02 -8.18 9.72
N CYS A 115 0.07 -8.59 9.08
CA CYS A 115 1.05 -7.68 8.48
C CYS A 115 0.49 -6.95 7.24
N GLU A 116 -0.28 -7.61 6.39
CA GLU A 116 -0.94 -6.97 5.24
C GLU A 116 -1.99 -5.96 5.68
N ALA A 117 -2.81 -6.31 6.68
CA ALA A 117 -3.78 -5.38 7.24
C ALA A 117 -3.11 -4.15 7.87
N LEU A 118 -2.00 -4.36 8.58
CA LEU A 118 -1.19 -3.29 9.15
C LEU A 118 -0.65 -2.35 8.06
N ARG A 119 -0.06 -2.91 7.00
CA ARG A 119 0.49 -2.14 5.88
C ARG A 119 -0.61 -1.36 5.15
N ALA A 120 -1.76 -1.97 4.89
CA ALA A 120 -2.89 -1.35 4.21
C ALA A 120 -3.44 -0.13 5.00
N LEU A 121 -3.60 -0.28 6.31
CA LEU A 121 -4.03 0.80 7.20
C LEU A 121 -2.96 1.91 7.32
N ALA A 122 -1.68 1.55 7.38
CA ALA A 122 -0.59 2.52 7.40
C ALA A 122 -0.54 3.36 6.10
N ALA A 123 -0.74 2.72 4.94
CA ALA A 123 -0.73 3.40 3.64
C ALA A 123 -1.85 4.45 3.49
N THR A 124 -2.97 4.26 4.20
CA THR A 124 -4.11 5.18 4.22
C THR A 124 -4.07 6.17 5.39
N GLY A 125 -3.07 6.06 6.28
CA GLY A 125 -2.91 6.93 7.44
C GLY A 125 -3.92 6.66 8.56
N ASP A 126 -4.48 5.45 8.64
CA ASP A 126 -5.35 5.08 9.76
C ASP A 126 -4.51 4.94 11.05
N VAL A 127 -4.84 5.75 12.04
CA VAL A 127 -4.09 5.84 13.31
C VAL A 127 -4.00 4.51 14.07
N ARG A 128 -4.94 3.58 13.85
CA ARG A 128 -4.91 2.25 14.49
C ARG A 128 -3.69 1.43 14.09
N ALA A 129 -3.13 1.68 12.90
CA ALA A 129 -1.91 1.02 12.46
C ALA A 129 -0.70 1.40 13.34
N LEU A 130 -0.63 2.63 13.83
CA LEU A 130 0.49 3.08 14.67
C LEU A 130 0.55 2.29 15.98
N ASP A 131 -0.56 2.18 16.69
CA ASP A 131 -0.63 1.44 17.96
C ASP A 131 -0.26 -0.03 17.77
N ALA A 132 -0.79 -0.66 16.71
CA ALA A 132 -0.50 -2.06 16.38
C ALA A 132 0.97 -2.27 15.98
N LEU A 133 1.55 -1.35 15.20
CA LEU A 133 2.96 -1.39 14.83
C LEU A 133 3.86 -1.23 16.05
N VAL A 134 3.59 -0.25 16.92
CA VAL A 134 4.36 -0.04 18.16
C VAL A 134 4.33 -1.31 19.00
N LEU A 135 3.18 -1.95 19.17
CA LEU A 135 3.07 -3.22 19.90
C LEU A 135 3.91 -4.33 19.24
N ALA A 136 3.79 -4.50 17.92
CA ALA A 136 4.50 -5.52 17.18
C ALA A 136 6.03 -5.36 17.25
N LEU A 137 6.51 -4.12 17.14
CA LEU A 137 7.93 -3.82 17.21
C LEU A 137 8.47 -3.75 18.66
N SER A 138 7.62 -3.78 19.68
CA SER A 138 8.01 -3.70 21.11
C SER A 138 8.00 -5.05 21.84
N GLY A 139 7.87 -6.16 21.11
CA GLY A 139 7.85 -7.52 21.68
C GLY A 139 9.14 -7.91 22.42
N PRO A 140 9.10 -9.01 23.22
CA PRO A 140 10.28 -9.57 23.87
C PRO A 140 11.28 -10.14 22.85
N GLU A 141 12.58 -10.02 23.14
CA GLU A 141 13.65 -10.50 22.25
C GLU A 141 13.70 -12.03 22.13
N PRO A 142 13.95 -12.60 20.93
CA PRO A 142 14.12 -11.89 19.65
C PRO A 142 12.78 -11.43 19.07
N VAL A 143 12.70 -10.17 18.65
CA VAL A 143 11.50 -9.66 17.95
C VAL A 143 11.52 -10.12 16.50
N THR A 144 10.50 -10.87 16.08
CA THR A 144 10.30 -11.19 14.66
C THR A 144 9.67 -9.99 13.97
N VAL A 145 10.43 -9.35 13.08
CA VAL A 145 9.97 -8.21 12.28
C VAL A 145 9.92 -8.62 10.81
N THR A 146 8.84 -8.24 10.13
CA THR A 146 8.64 -8.50 8.71
C THR A 146 8.89 -7.23 7.89
N GLN A 147 9.17 -7.39 6.59
CA GLN A 147 9.31 -6.26 5.67
C GLN A 147 8.04 -5.38 5.66
N LEU A 148 6.85 -5.99 5.67
CA LEU A 148 5.56 -5.29 5.70
C LEU A 148 5.40 -4.38 6.94
N GLN A 149 5.97 -4.76 8.08
CA GLN A 149 5.96 -3.91 9.28
C GLN A 149 6.88 -2.69 9.12
N LEU A 150 8.02 -2.85 8.43
CA LEU A 150 8.93 -1.74 8.12
C LEU A 150 8.35 -0.81 7.06
N GLU A 151 7.67 -1.36 6.05
CA GLU A 151 6.91 -0.58 5.07
C GLU A 151 5.77 0.19 5.74
N ALA A 152 5.06 -0.42 6.68
CA ALA A 152 4.04 0.27 7.47
C ALA A 152 4.64 1.43 8.29
N ALA A 153 5.82 1.24 8.89
CA ALA A 153 6.54 2.30 9.60
C ALA A 153 6.90 3.46 8.66
N ALA A 154 7.43 3.15 7.48
CA ALA A 154 7.77 4.14 6.46
C ALA A 154 6.53 4.89 5.94
N ALA A 155 5.41 4.19 5.74
CA ALA A 155 4.15 4.77 5.28
C ALA A 155 3.53 5.71 6.32
N LEU A 156 3.53 5.31 7.60
CA LEU A 156 3.08 6.15 8.72
C LEU A 156 3.97 7.39 8.92
N ALA A 157 5.29 7.22 8.76
CA ALA A 157 6.30 8.25 8.96
C ALA A 157 6.12 9.00 10.31
N ASP A 158 5.71 8.28 11.36
CA ASP A 158 5.37 8.87 12.65
C ASP A 158 6.63 9.05 13.52
N PRO A 159 6.91 10.28 14.01
CA PRO A 159 8.05 10.54 14.89
C PRO A 159 8.11 9.68 16.15
N SER A 160 6.96 9.21 16.67
CA SER A 160 6.94 8.36 17.86
C SER A 160 7.67 7.02 17.69
N LEU A 161 7.94 6.60 16.44
CA LEU A 161 8.68 5.37 16.13
C LEU A 161 10.20 5.53 16.26
N VAL A 162 10.70 6.76 16.36
CA VAL A 162 12.12 7.12 16.52
C VAL A 162 12.38 8.03 17.72
N GLU A 163 11.34 8.56 18.36
CA GLU A 163 11.50 9.39 19.55
C GLU A 163 12.02 8.56 20.74
N PRO A 164 12.98 9.10 21.51
CA PRO A 164 13.57 8.44 22.67
C PRO A 164 12.61 8.44 23.86
N LEU A 165 11.55 7.64 23.79
CA LEU A 165 10.62 7.41 24.89
C LEU A 165 10.86 6.02 25.47
N GLU A 166 11.95 5.80 26.21
CA GLU A 166 12.24 4.47 26.78
C GLU A 166 10.97 3.83 27.37
N PRO A 167 10.59 2.62 26.90
CA PRO A 167 11.36 1.69 26.04
C PRO A 167 11.15 1.80 24.51
N LEU A 168 10.46 2.81 24.00
CA LEU A 168 9.84 2.90 22.68
C LEU A 168 10.70 3.57 21.58
N GLU A 169 11.96 3.16 21.42
CA GLU A 169 12.71 3.41 20.16
C GLU A 169 12.76 2.13 19.29
N PRO A 170 11.62 1.61 18.80
CA PRO A 170 11.59 0.29 18.16
C PRO A 170 12.49 0.22 16.93
N LEU A 171 12.47 1.24 16.06
CA LEU A 171 13.26 1.24 14.83
C LEU A 171 14.76 1.41 15.10
N GLU A 172 15.15 2.32 16.00
CA GLU A 172 16.58 2.53 16.32
C GLU A 172 17.19 1.32 17.03
N ARG A 173 16.38 0.59 17.83
CA ARG A 173 16.77 -0.69 18.41
C ARG A 173 17.05 -1.74 17.33
N LEU A 174 16.17 -1.90 16.35
CA LEU A 174 16.34 -2.85 15.25
C LEU A 174 17.57 -2.52 14.40
N ALA A 175 17.74 -1.25 14.04
CA ALA A 175 18.89 -0.79 13.27
C ALA A 175 20.23 -1.10 13.96
N ARG A 176 20.30 -0.98 15.29
CA ARG A 176 21.49 -1.38 16.06
C ARG A 176 21.73 -2.88 16.07
N GLY A 177 20.66 -3.68 16.08
CA GLY A 177 20.74 -5.14 16.06
C GLY A 177 21.19 -5.69 14.71
N TRP A 178 20.80 -5.04 13.61
CA TRP A 178 21.05 -5.50 12.23
C TRP A 178 22.17 -4.73 11.52
N ALA A 179 22.89 -3.84 12.22
CA ALA A 179 23.93 -3.01 11.60
C ALA A 179 25.04 -3.80 10.87
N ASP A 180 25.23 -5.07 11.21
CA ASP A 180 26.22 -5.96 10.60
C ASP A 180 25.62 -6.90 9.52
N ASP A 181 24.29 -6.89 9.35
CA ASP A 181 23.54 -7.73 8.42
C ASP A 181 23.24 -6.91 7.15
N ALA A 182 24.10 -7.01 6.13
CA ALA A 182 23.92 -6.29 4.86
C ALA A 182 22.86 -6.96 3.96
N ASP A 183 21.59 -6.91 4.37
CA ASP A 183 20.44 -7.44 3.65
C ASP A 183 19.33 -6.38 3.39
N GLU A 184 18.25 -6.81 2.75
CA GLU A 184 17.10 -5.95 2.39
C GLU A 184 16.37 -5.35 3.61
N PHE A 185 16.46 -5.99 4.77
CA PHE A 185 15.86 -5.49 6.00
C PHE A 185 16.59 -4.26 6.52
N THR A 186 17.92 -4.19 6.33
CA THR A 186 18.71 -3.01 6.68
C THR A 186 18.27 -1.79 5.87
N ASP A 187 18.07 -1.92 4.55
CA ASP A 187 17.58 -0.80 3.72
C ASP A 187 16.16 -0.36 4.10
N ALA A 188 15.27 -1.32 4.40
CA ALA A 188 13.89 -1.04 4.81
C ALA A 188 13.81 -0.33 6.18
N VAL A 189 14.60 -0.76 7.17
CA VAL A 189 14.71 -0.07 8.47
C VAL A 189 15.27 1.33 8.28
N ASP A 190 16.31 1.49 7.47
CA ASP A 190 16.94 2.77 7.19
C ASP A 190 15.98 3.76 6.52
N LEU A 191 15.14 3.30 5.60
CA LEU A 191 14.08 4.09 4.99
C LEU A 191 13.03 4.51 6.04
N ALA A 192 12.52 3.56 6.83
CA ALA A 192 11.56 3.83 7.89
C ALA A 192 12.10 4.88 8.88
N LEU A 193 13.35 4.73 9.32
CA LEU A 193 14.04 5.69 10.18
C LEU A 193 14.11 7.09 9.57
N ARG A 194 14.52 7.19 8.30
CA ARG A 194 14.62 8.50 7.63
C ARG A 194 13.27 9.19 7.54
N ARG A 195 12.20 8.45 7.25
CA ARG A 195 10.85 9.02 7.10
C ARG A 195 10.21 9.40 8.43
N CYS A 196 10.46 8.65 9.50
CA CYS A 196 9.94 8.95 10.84
C CYS A 196 10.68 10.11 11.52
N ARG A 197 11.89 10.46 11.08
CA ARG A 197 12.65 11.58 11.65
C ARG A 197 11.91 12.92 11.45
N PRO A 198 11.86 13.82 12.46
CA PRO A 198 11.21 15.13 12.34
C PRO A 198 11.74 15.99 11.18
N GLU A 199 13.00 15.78 10.78
CA GLU A 199 13.62 16.44 9.63
C GLU A 199 12.91 16.10 8.31
N ALA A 200 12.41 14.88 8.13
CA ALA A 200 11.65 14.49 6.93
C ALA A 200 10.35 15.26 6.82
N ALA A 201 9.55 15.35 7.89
CA ALA A 201 8.32 16.15 7.91
C ALA A 201 8.60 17.64 7.64
N THR A 202 9.69 18.17 8.20
CA THR A 202 10.13 19.55 7.97
C THR A 202 10.51 19.80 6.51
N ALA A 203 11.29 18.89 5.91
CA ALA A 203 11.69 18.97 4.50
C ALA A 203 10.48 18.83 3.56
N ALA A 204 9.57 17.90 3.85
CA ALA A 204 8.34 17.71 3.10
C ALA A 204 7.46 18.98 3.13
N ALA A 205 7.27 19.58 4.30
CA ALA A 205 6.52 20.82 4.45
C ALA A 205 7.11 21.97 3.61
N ALA A 206 8.44 22.08 3.53
CA ALA A 206 9.11 23.08 2.71
C ALA A 206 8.87 22.87 1.21
N VAL A 207 8.92 21.61 0.74
CA VAL A 207 8.60 21.24 -0.64
C VAL A 207 7.14 21.53 -0.96
N GLU A 208 6.21 21.08 -0.11
CA GLU A 208 4.77 21.30 -0.32
C GLU A 208 4.41 22.79 -0.32
N ALA A 209 5.01 23.59 0.56
CA ALA A 209 4.81 25.05 0.56
C ALA A 209 5.23 25.66 -0.78
N ARG A 210 6.36 25.23 -1.32
CA ARG A 210 6.85 25.71 -2.62
C ARG A 210 5.94 25.29 -3.77
N LEU A 211 5.42 24.07 -3.75
CA LEU A 211 4.46 23.59 -4.75
C LEU A 211 3.13 24.35 -4.68
N ARG A 212 2.63 24.66 -3.47
CA ARG A 212 1.43 25.50 -3.29
C ARG A 212 1.63 26.92 -3.85
N GLU A 213 2.83 27.51 -3.72
CA GLU A 213 3.14 28.80 -4.36
C GLU A 213 3.06 28.73 -5.89
N VAL A 214 3.59 27.65 -6.48
CA VAL A 214 3.54 27.40 -7.94
C VAL A 214 2.09 27.25 -8.40
N ALA A 215 1.27 26.48 -7.68
CA ALA A 215 -0.15 26.31 -7.95
C ALA A 215 -0.91 27.65 -7.91
N VAL A 216 -0.64 28.52 -6.93
CA VAL A 216 -1.25 29.85 -6.83
C VAL A 216 -0.88 30.75 -8.03
N ASP A 217 0.37 30.72 -8.50
CA ASP A 217 0.77 31.47 -9.71
C ASP A 217 0.07 30.93 -10.97
N ALA A 218 0.04 29.59 -11.13
CA ALA A 218 -0.61 28.93 -12.24
C ALA A 218 -2.11 29.26 -12.30
N ARG A 219 -2.81 29.21 -11.16
CA ARG A 219 -4.21 29.61 -11.04
C ARG A 219 -4.46 31.06 -11.45
N ARG A 220 -3.59 32.00 -11.02
CA ARG A 220 -3.69 33.41 -11.43
C ARG A 220 -3.53 33.61 -12.93
N ARG A 221 -2.75 32.73 -13.57
CA ARG A 221 -2.49 32.74 -15.02
C ARG A 221 -3.54 31.95 -15.81
N GLY A 222 -4.48 31.27 -15.15
CA GLY A 222 -5.52 30.46 -15.77
C GLY A 222 -4.96 29.26 -16.53
N VAL A 223 -3.87 28.66 -16.03
CA VAL A 223 -3.25 27.46 -16.64
C VAL A 223 -3.48 26.23 -15.76
N PRO A 224 -3.61 25.02 -16.37
CA PRO A 224 -3.72 23.77 -15.62
C PRO A 224 -2.54 23.56 -14.66
N HIS A 225 -2.81 22.99 -13.48
CA HIS A 225 -1.83 22.76 -12.42
C HIS A 225 -2.33 21.69 -11.44
N GLY A 226 -1.45 21.19 -10.56
CA GLY A 226 -1.81 20.32 -9.45
C GLY A 226 -2.13 21.10 -8.17
N GLU A 227 -3.27 20.82 -7.54
CA GLU A 227 -3.61 21.28 -6.18
C GLU A 227 -3.20 20.20 -5.15
N LEU A 228 -2.59 20.62 -4.04
CA LEU A 228 -2.15 19.71 -2.97
C LEU A 228 -3.22 19.56 -1.90
N HIS A 229 -3.54 18.31 -1.55
CA HIS A 229 -4.48 17.93 -0.51
C HIS A 229 -3.78 17.11 0.58
N GLY A 230 -4.10 17.39 1.85
CA GLY A 230 -3.44 16.75 2.99
C GLY A 230 -2.06 17.34 3.29
N SER A 231 -1.27 16.57 4.02
CA SER A 231 0.10 16.88 4.43
C SER A 231 0.91 15.59 4.52
N TRP A 232 2.24 15.72 4.57
CA TRP A 232 3.16 14.61 4.82
C TRP A 232 2.63 13.65 5.91
N PRO A 233 2.74 12.32 5.71
CA PRO A 233 3.25 11.63 4.51
C PRO A 233 2.18 11.35 3.43
N SER A 234 0.93 11.77 3.65
CA SER A 234 -0.22 11.38 2.83
C SER A 234 -0.65 12.44 1.80
N THR A 235 0.19 13.43 1.52
CA THR A 235 -0.12 14.50 0.55
C THR A 235 -0.46 13.93 -0.83
N ARG A 236 -1.62 14.33 -1.34
CA ARG A 236 -2.12 13.99 -2.67
C ARG A 236 -2.06 15.21 -3.59
N VAL A 237 -1.87 14.96 -4.88
CA VAL A 237 -1.93 15.95 -5.97
C VAL A 237 -3.18 15.67 -6.80
N VAL A 238 -4.00 16.69 -7.01
CA VAL A 238 -5.17 16.64 -7.90
C VAL A 238 -4.94 17.63 -9.03
N ASP A 239 -4.90 17.18 -10.29
CA ASP A 239 -4.79 18.14 -11.39
C ASP A 239 -6.13 18.82 -11.65
N VAL A 240 -6.03 20.13 -11.84
CA VAL A 240 -7.14 21.00 -12.16
C VAL A 240 -6.89 21.72 -13.48
N ASP A 241 -7.96 22.07 -14.16
CA ASP A 241 -7.89 22.87 -15.38
C ASP A 241 -7.55 24.35 -15.08
N GLY A 242 -7.51 25.19 -16.12
CA GLY A 242 -7.24 26.62 -15.95
C GLY A 242 -8.29 27.40 -15.16
N ALA A 243 -9.49 26.85 -14.97
CA ALA A 243 -10.53 27.41 -14.12
C ALA A 243 -10.43 26.93 -12.65
N GLY A 244 -9.59 25.92 -12.39
CA GLY A 244 -9.46 25.29 -11.08
C GLY A 244 -10.48 24.17 -10.85
N GLU A 245 -11.10 23.65 -11.91
CA GLU A 245 -12.00 22.50 -11.81
C GLU A 245 -11.18 21.19 -11.95
N PRO A 246 -11.47 20.16 -11.13
CA PRO A 246 -10.77 18.87 -11.23
C PRO A 246 -10.91 18.25 -12.63
N VAL A 247 -9.81 17.69 -13.15
CA VAL A 247 -9.87 16.95 -14.40
C VAL A 247 -10.71 15.68 -14.22
N ALA A 248 -11.70 15.50 -15.08
CA ALA A 248 -12.64 14.37 -14.99
C ALA A 248 -11.90 13.02 -15.08
N HIS A 249 -12.34 12.05 -14.27
CA HIS A 249 -11.79 10.69 -14.21
C HIS A 249 -10.31 10.60 -13.79
N GLN A 250 -9.77 11.67 -13.18
CA GLN A 250 -8.45 11.61 -12.60
C GLN A 250 -8.49 11.00 -11.19
N VAL A 251 -7.56 10.06 -10.94
CA VAL A 251 -7.25 9.56 -9.60
C VAL A 251 -6.19 10.47 -8.98
N PRO A 252 -6.37 10.98 -7.74
CA PRO A 252 -5.35 11.77 -7.07
C PRO A 252 -4.04 11.01 -6.88
N SER A 253 -2.94 11.57 -7.38
CA SER A 253 -1.61 10.95 -7.28
C SER A 253 -0.98 11.22 -5.91
N ARG A 254 -0.14 10.30 -5.40
CA ARG A 254 0.70 10.61 -4.23
C ARG A 254 1.76 11.63 -4.61
N LEU A 255 1.96 12.62 -3.76
CA LEU A 255 3.16 13.46 -3.84
C LEU A 255 4.38 12.69 -3.33
N TRP A 256 4.18 11.90 -2.26
CA TRP A 256 5.22 11.16 -1.56
C TRP A 256 4.95 9.66 -1.69
N TRP A 257 5.78 8.96 -2.45
CA TRP A 257 5.81 7.50 -2.47
C TRP A 257 6.51 6.97 -1.23
N VAL A 258 6.27 5.70 -0.88
CA VAL A 258 6.84 5.09 0.34
C VAL A 258 8.37 5.10 0.34
N ASP A 259 8.98 4.98 -0.85
CA ASP A 259 10.44 4.99 -1.04
C ASP A 259 11.04 6.40 -1.13
N ASP A 260 10.21 7.44 -1.17
CA ASP A 260 10.69 8.82 -1.27
C ASP A 260 11.30 9.29 0.06
N ASP A 261 12.35 10.10 -0.04
CA ASP A 261 12.96 10.79 1.09
C ASP A 261 12.87 12.30 0.84
N PRO A 262 11.99 13.03 1.56
CA PRO A 262 11.83 14.47 1.39
C PRO A 262 13.12 15.25 1.62
N ALA A 263 14.02 14.75 2.47
CA ALA A 263 15.30 15.40 2.73
C ALA A 263 16.25 15.32 1.53
N ARG A 264 15.97 14.44 0.57
CA ARG A 264 16.73 14.25 -0.68
C ARG A 264 15.94 14.62 -1.93
N ALA A 265 14.70 15.06 -1.77
CA ALA A 265 13.84 15.37 -2.89
C ALA A 265 14.29 16.66 -3.60
N GLU A 266 14.58 16.56 -4.90
CA GLU A 266 14.80 17.73 -5.74
C GLU A 266 13.46 18.17 -6.36
N LEU A 267 13.11 19.45 -6.21
CA LEU A 267 11.88 20.01 -6.77
C LEU A 267 11.75 19.77 -8.28
N SER A 268 12.85 19.80 -9.03
CA SER A 268 12.87 19.50 -10.47
C SER A 268 12.50 18.06 -10.80
N GLN A 269 12.75 17.12 -9.89
CA GLN A 269 12.39 15.71 -10.04
C GLN A 269 10.91 15.49 -9.68
N LEU A 270 10.38 16.19 -8.67
CA LEU A 270 8.97 16.14 -8.27
C LEU A 270 8.03 16.86 -9.26
N LEU A 271 8.48 17.96 -9.86
CA LEU A 271 7.73 18.70 -10.89
C LEU A 271 7.73 17.97 -12.25
N GLY A 272 8.51 16.89 -12.39
CA GLY A 272 8.73 16.14 -13.63
C GLY A 272 7.67 15.08 -13.95
N THR A 273 6.71 14.79 -13.06
CA THR A 273 5.74 13.69 -13.27
C THR A 273 4.26 14.05 -13.07
N SER A 274 3.89 15.17 -12.44
CA SER A 274 2.47 15.58 -12.33
C SER A 274 2.22 17.10 -12.20
N VAL A 275 3.20 17.96 -12.48
CA VAL A 275 2.98 19.43 -12.38
C VAL A 275 3.12 20.14 -13.73
N LEU A 276 3.35 19.40 -14.81
CA LEU A 276 3.35 19.92 -16.18
C LEU A 276 2.23 19.27 -17.01
N PRO A 277 1.51 20.06 -17.83
CA PRO A 277 0.33 19.60 -18.54
C PRO A 277 0.69 18.53 -19.59
N GLY A 278 0.00 17.38 -19.54
CA GLY A 278 -0.16 16.49 -20.69
C GLY A 278 0.79 15.29 -20.81
N GLN A 279 1.19 14.66 -19.71
CA GLN A 279 1.75 13.30 -19.76
C GLN A 279 0.84 12.35 -18.95
N PRO A 280 0.52 11.15 -19.47
CA PRO A 280 -0.18 10.14 -18.69
C PRO A 280 0.65 9.82 -17.44
N GLY A 281 0.00 9.79 -16.27
CA GLY A 281 0.67 9.39 -15.03
C GLY A 281 1.36 8.05 -15.22
N ASP A 282 2.58 7.93 -14.72
CA ASP A 282 3.26 6.64 -14.70
C ASP A 282 2.35 5.64 -13.97
N PRO A 283 2.21 4.39 -14.48
CA PRO A 283 1.54 3.35 -13.72
C PRO A 283 2.23 3.23 -12.35
N PRO A 284 1.50 2.84 -11.29
CA PRO A 284 2.11 2.61 -9.99
C PRO A 284 3.34 1.73 -10.20
N ARG A 285 4.51 2.18 -9.75
CA ARG A 285 5.70 1.33 -9.73
C ARG A 285 5.30 0.10 -8.94
N ALA A 286 5.32 -1.06 -9.58
CA ALA A 286 5.06 -2.32 -8.93
C ALA A 286 5.96 -2.40 -7.69
N THR A 287 5.35 -2.43 -6.51
CA THR A 287 6.04 -2.96 -5.32
C THR A 287 6.65 -4.29 -5.72
N PRO A 288 7.90 -4.60 -5.33
CA PRO A 288 8.49 -5.90 -5.66
C PRO A 288 7.53 -7.00 -5.20
N GLY A 289 6.87 -7.64 -6.17
CA GLY A 289 5.76 -8.53 -5.91
C GLY A 289 6.26 -9.75 -5.16
N ARG A 290 5.48 -10.17 -4.14
CA ARG A 290 5.58 -11.50 -3.55
C ARG A 290 5.58 -12.51 -4.69
N SER A 291 6.68 -13.24 -4.86
CA SER A 291 6.76 -14.27 -5.90
C SER A 291 5.74 -15.35 -5.58
N VAL A 292 4.83 -15.63 -6.52
CA VAL A 292 3.79 -16.67 -6.41
C VAL A 292 4.40 -18.09 -6.36
N THR A 293 5.72 -18.22 -6.60
CA THR A 293 6.42 -19.51 -6.58
C THR A 293 6.92 -19.86 -5.18
N GLY A 294 6.05 -20.41 -4.34
CA GLY A 294 6.40 -21.06 -3.08
C GLY A 294 5.51 -22.28 -2.82
N ARG A 295 5.87 -23.42 -3.43
CA ARG A 295 5.48 -24.75 -2.94
C ARG A 295 6.54 -25.24 -1.96
#